data_AF-A0A1M3B7A8-F1
#
_entry.id   AF-A0A1M3B7A8-F1
#
_cell.length_a   1.000
_cell.length_b   1.000
_cell.length_c   1.000
_cell.angle_alpha   90.00
_cell.angle_beta   90.00
_cell.angle_gamma   90.00
#
_symmetry.space_group_name_H-M   'P 1'
#
loop_
_entity.id
_entity.type
_entity.pdbx_description
1 polymer ?
#
loop_
_entity_poly.entity_id
_entity_poly.type
_entity_poly.pdbx_seq_one_letter_code
_entity_poly.pdbx_strand_id
1 'polypeptide(L)'
;MPIQGVKLCGAKCRTKGGEPCGQPGMKNGRCRMHGGVFYKRETHGGTTLRAIEQRKKERVFLKEMKTISKEIERMTHEAQAE
;
A
#
# COMPACT_ATOMS: atom_id res chain seq x y z
N MET A 1 24.05 26.10 -5.46
CA MET A 1 24.03 26.01 -6.94
C MET A 1 23.13 24.84 -7.32
N PRO A 2 22.16 25.00 -8.24
CA PRO A 2 21.37 23.88 -8.72
C PRO A 2 22.29 22.91 -9.49
N ILE A 3 22.18 21.61 -9.18
CA ILE A 3 22.92 20.59 -9.93
C ILE A 3 22.32 20.54 -11.34
N GLN A 4 23.11 20.87 -12.36
CA GLN A 4 22.65 20.87 -13.75
C GLN A 4 22.09 19.48 -14.11
N GLY A 5 20.91 19.47 -14.76
CA GLY A 5 20.23 18.24 -15.20
C GLY A 5 19.35 17.55 -14.16
N VAL A 6 19.30 18.01 -12.90
CA VAL A 6 18.47 17.39 -11.85
C VAL A 6 17.21 18.21 -11.58
N LYS A 7 16.03 17.59 -11.73
CA LYS A 7 14.74 18.21 -11.38
C LYS A 7 14.66 18.41 -9.87
N LEU A 8 14.21 19.58 -9.41
CA LEU A 8 13.99 19.85 -7.98
C LEU A 8 12.70 19.20 -7.48
N CYS A 9 12.64 18.88 -6.19
CA CYS A 9 11.50 18.21 -5.57
C CYS A 9 10.20 19.03 -5.58
N GLY A 10 10.30 20.35 -5.32
CA GLY A 10 9.18 21.28 -5.33
C GLY A 10 8.05 21.00 -4.33
N ALA A 11 8.18 20.00 -3.44
CA ALA A 11 7.15 19.66 -2.46
C ALA A 11 7.03 20.74 -1.39
N LYS A 12 5.81 20.96 -0.87
CA LYS A 12 5.56 21.91 0.22
C LYS A 12 6.30 21.46 1.48
N CYS A 13 7.28 22.23 1.92
CA CYS A 13 8.05 21.92 3.12
C CYS A 13 7.26 22.28 4.39
N ARG A 14 7.00 21.30 5.27
CA ARG A 14 6.36 21.56 6.57
C ARG A 14 7.20 22.47 7.47
N THR A 15 8.52 22.28 7.46
CA THR A 15 9.46 23.03 8.32
C THR A 15 9.75 24.45 7.86
N LYS A 16 9.43 24.79 6.60
CA LYS A 16 9.72 26.10 6.00
C LYS A 16 8.45 26.91 5.70
N GLY A 17 7.43 26.79 6.55
CA GLY A 17 6.18 27.55 6.38
C GLY A 17 5.43 27.29 5.06
N GLY A 18 5.74 26.21 4.34
CA GLY A 18 5.15 25.91 3.05
C GLY A 18 5.97 26.27 1.82
N GLU A 19 7.20 26.76 1.97
CA GLU A 19 8.10 26.97 0.84
C GLU A 19 8.36 25.66 0.06
N PRO A 20 8.54 25.75 -1.28
CA PRO A 20 8.82 24.58 -2.11
C PRO A 20 10.20 23.99 -1.79
N CYS A 21 10.29 22.66 -1.85
CA CYS A 21 11.52 21.94 -1.56
C CYS A 21 12.58 22.10 -2.66
N GLY A 22 13.69 22.77 -2.32
CA GLY A 22 14.86 22.93 -3.19
C GLY A 22 15.84 21.76 -3.21
N GLN A 23 15.50 20.61 -2.61
CA GLN A 23 16.34 19.41 -2.68
C GLN A 23 16.21 18.74 -4.07
N PRO A 24 17.26 18.08 -4.57
CA PRO A 24 17.18 17.32 -5.81
C PRO A 24 16.11 16.23 -5.71
N GLY A 25 15.27 16.16 -6.74
CA GLY A 25 14.25 15.13 -6.91
C GLY A 25 14.87 13.82 -7.39
N MET A 26 14.32 12.71 -6.94
CA MET A 26 14.66 11.36 -7.41
C MET A 26 13.93 11.06 -8.74
N LYS A 27 13.98 9.81 -9.22
CA LYS A 27 13.29 9.39 -10.47
C LYS A 27 11.80 9.74 -10.50
N ASN A 28 11.14 9.80 -9.34
CA ASN A 28 9.72 10.16 -9.20
C ASN A 28 9.47 11.68 -9.05
N GLY A 29 10.50 12.52 -9.18
CA GLY A 29 10.39 13.98 -9.04
C GLY A 29 10.28 14.50 -7.61
N ARG A 30 10.39 13.65 -6.58
CA ARG A 30 10.39 14.06 -5.16
C ARG A 30 11.71 13.74 -4.48
N CYS A 31 12.11 14.51 -3.46
CA CYS A 31 13.29 14.21 -2.67
C CYS A 31 13.00 13.12 -1.64
N ARG A 32 14.04 12.49 -1.10
CA ARG A 32 13.93 11.42 -0.10
C ARG A 32 12.94 11.72 1.04
N MET A 33 12.92 12.96 1.54
CA MET A 33 12.06 13.39 2.65
C MET A 33 10.59 13.59 2.27
N HIS A 34 10.31 13.92 1.01
CA HIS A 34 8.95 14.20 0.52
C HIS A 34 8.41 13.05 -0.34
N GLY A 35 8.79 11.81 -0.01
CA GLY A 35 8.31 10.61 -0.72
C GLY A 35 9.08 10.26 -1.99
N GLY A 36 10.30 10.78 -2.15
CA GLY A 36 11.20 10.41 -3.25
C GLY A 36 11.62 8.95 -3.22
N VAL A 37 11.70 8.37 -2.03
CA VAL A 37 12.01 6.95 -1.87
C VAL A 37 10.80 6.14 -2.31
N PHE A 38 10.97 5.40 -3.41
CA PHE A 38 9.92 4.62 -4.05
C PHE A 38 9.39 3.47 -3.16
N TYR A 39 10.18 3.03 -2.19
CA TYR A 39 9.79 1.95 -1.28
C TYR A 39 9.69 2.48 0.16
N LYS A 40 8.60 2.11 0.85
CA LYS A 40 8.58 2.19 2.31
C LYS A 40 9.64 1.20 2.79
N ARG A 41 10.62 1.68 3.57
CA ARG A 41 11.57 0.79 4.22
C ARG A 41 10.76 -0.17 5.08
N GLU A 42 10.95 -1.47 4.86
CA GLU A 42 10.34 -2.50 5.69
C GLU A 42 10.89 -2.31 7.12
N THR A 43 10.03 -1.86 8.04
CA THR A 43 10.41 -1.66 9.44
C THR A 43 10.21 -2.93 10.26
N HIS A 44 9.40 -3.87 9.76
CA HIS A 44 9.08 -5.15 10.36
C HIS A 44 8.61 -6.13 9.27
N GLY A 45 8.68 -7.44 9.54
CA GLY A 45 8.35 -8.48 8.55
C GLY A 45 6.89 -8.46 8.05
N GLY A 46 5.95 -7.93 8.85
CA GLY A 46 4.51 -7.91 8.53
C GLY A 46 4.10 -6.97 7.39
N THR A 47 4.96 -6.05 6.97
CA THR A 47 4.70 -5.12 5.85
C THR A 47 5.60 -5.37 4.64
N THR A 48 6.31 -6.49 4.63
CA THR A 48 7.03 -6.94 3.44
C THR A 48 6.08 -7.17 2.27
N LEU A 49 6.58 -7.05 1.04
CA LEU A 49 5.78 -7.33 -0.16
C LEU A 49 5.17 -8.75 -0.11
N ARG A 50 5.96 -9.72 0.34
CA ARG A 50 5.55 -11.11 0.55
C ARG A 50 4.42 -11.24 1.58
N ALA A 51 4.53 -10.60 2.74
CA ALA A 51 3.50 -10.66 3.78
C ALA A 51 2.20 -9.97 3.34
N ILE A 52 2.30 -8.90 2.55
CA ILE A 52 1.12 -8.23 1.97
C ILE A 52 0.43 -9.15 0.97
N GLU A 53 1.19 -9.81 0.09
CA GLU A 53 0.65 -10.74 -0.90
C GLU A 53 -0.02 -11.94 -0.23
N GLN A 54 0.63 -12.53 0.77
CA GLN A 54 0.10 -13.66 1.53
C GLN A 54 -1.24 -13.30 2.19
N ARG A 55 -1.31 -12.15 2.89
CA ARG A 55 -2.57 -11.69 3.52
C ARG A 55 -3.69 -11.46 2.52
N LYS A 56 -3.38 -11.02 1.30
CA LYS A 56 -4.39 -10.88 0.24
C LYS A 56 -4.96 -12.24 -0.14
N LYS A 57 -4.11 -13.25 -0.33
CA LYS A 57 -4.52 -14.63 -0.65
C LYS A 57 -5.37 -15.22 0.47
N GLU A 58 -4.90 -15.12 1.72
CA GLU A 58 -5.63 -15.60 2.90
C GLU A 58 -7.00 -14.94 3.04
N ARG A 59 -7.10 -13.63 2.80
CA ARG A 59 -8.38 -12.90 2.86
C ARG A 59 -9.37 -13.40 1.82
N VAL A 60 -8.92 -13.65 0.59
CA VAL A 60 -9.79 -14.15 -0.48
C VAL A 60 -10.29 -15.55 -0.11
N PHE A 61 -9.39 -16.44 0.32
CA PHE A 61 -9.74 -17.79 0.74
C PHE A 61 -10.76 -17.80 1.89
N LEU A 62 -10.57 -16.98 2.93
CA LEU A 62 -11.53 -16.87 4.04
C LEU A 62 -12.91 -16.38 3.58
N LYS A 63 -12.96 -15.52 2.55
CA LYS A 63 -14.22 -15.05 1.98
C LYS A 63 -14.93 -16.18 1.23
N GLU A 64 -14.20 -16.96 0.45
CA GLU A 64 -14.73 -18.12 -0.29
C GLU A 64 -15.22 -19.21 0.65
N MET A 65 -14.48 -19.53 1.71
CA MET A 65 -14.94 -20.47 2.73
C MET A 65 -16.26 -20.01 3.36
N LYS A 66 -16.37 -18.71 3.69
CA LYS A 66 -17.59 -18.15 4.27
C LYS A 66 -18.78 -18.21 3.32
N THR A 67 -18.57 -18.02 2.01
CA THR A 67 -19.67 -18.16 1.03
C THR A 67 -20.13 -19.61 0.93
N ILE A 68 -19.19 -20.56 0.85
CA ILE A 68 -19.49 -21.99 0.81
C ILE A 68 -20.26 -22.43 2.05
N SER A 69 -19.83 -22.03 3.26
CA SER A 69 -20.53 -22.37 4.50
C SER A 69 -21.98 -21.90 4.50
N LYS A 70 -22.26 -20.68 4.00
CA LYS A 70 -23.63 -20.16 3.90
C LYS A 70 -24.48 -20.92 2.89
N GLU A 71 -23.89 -21.35 1.78
CA GLU A 71 -24.59 -22.13 0.77
C GLU A 71 -24.96 -23.52 1.31
N ILE A 72 -24.04 -24.15 2.05
CA ILE A 72 -24.30 -25.42 2.74
C ILE A 72 -25.44 -25.24 3.75
N GLU A 73 -25.38 -24.22 4.61
CA GLU A 73 -26.45 -23.93 5.57
C GLU A 73 -27.81 -23.79 4.87
N ARG A 74 -27.87 -23.02 3.78
CA ARG A 74 -29.09 -22.85 2.99
C ARG A 74 -29.60 -24.19 2.44
N MET A 75 -28.74 -24.99 1.81
CA MET A 75 -29.12 -26.30 1.26
C MET A 75 -29.61 -27.26 2.35
N THR A 76 -28.99 -27.24 3.53
CA THR A 76 -29.43 -28.08 4.66
C THR A 76 -30.80 -27.68 5.19
N HIS A 77 -31.12 -26.39 5.20
CA HIS A 77 -32.45 -25.91 5.58
C HIS A 77 -33.52 -26.27 4.54
N GLU A 78 -33.21 -26.19 3.25
CA GLU A 78 -34.10 -26.60 2.16
C GLU A 78 -34.42 -28.10 2.24
N ALA A 79 -33.40 -28.95 2.44
CA ALA A 79 -33.56 -30.40 2.55
C ALA A 79 -34.28 -30.88 3.83
N GLN A 80 -34.36 -30.03 4.87
CA GLN A 80 -35.10 -30.31 6.11
C GLN A 80 -36.57 -29.82 6.06
N ALA A 81 -36.92 -29.01 5.07
CA ALA A 81 -38.26 -28.46 4.89
C ALA A 81 -39.12 -29.29 3.91
N GLU A 82 -38.49 -30.21 3.17
CA GLU A 82 -39.13 -31.28 2.37
C GLU A 82 -39.36 -32.54 3.22
#